data_AF-A0A9E4F4K3-F1
#
_entry.id   AF-A0A9E4F4K3-F1
#
_cell.length_a   1.000
_cell.length_b   1.000
_cell.length_c   1.000
_cell.angle_alpha   90.00
_cell.angle_beta   90.00
_cell.angle_gamma   90.00
#
_symmetry.space_group_name_H-M   'P 1'
#
loop_
_entity.id
_entity.type
_entity.pdbx_description
1 polymer ?
#
loop_
_entity_poly.entity_id
_entity_poly.type
_entity_poly.pdbx_seq_one_letter_code
_entity_poly.pdbx_strand_id
1 'polypeptide(L)'
;MELWRRAQGPWGQDMVVGVSWDLMWLAIFVAALFLVAHAAWVWWRGRASGVTEGDPEPDPSAEGLPERVTRHSAASRIFHWTMSASMLVLLVTAFGPVLGWRFPWLTIHWVSGVVLLGTVLFHIVHALGRGRFLEMMRIGLSEGMAMMRHAASSKAPPPPKPGKYPFDHRLFHHAIVVVGMGVIVTGVLMTFRIDTWFWDANPYFLLSDGLWSVVYVVHGLCGVALIFLTAAHIYFALRPDKLWLTWAMVRGWIDRDRFVEHYDPDKWVVPGAGSQERSPADGSG
;
A
#
# COMPACT_ATOMS: atom_id res chain seq x y z
N MET A 1 -25.55 -15.36 1.85
CA MET A 1 -24.34 -14.96 1.11
C MET A 1 -23.73 -16.20 0.50
N GLU A 2 -23.60 -16.21 -0.82
CA GLU A 2 -22.81 -17.23 -1.50
C GLU A 2 -21.35 -16.79 -1.49
N LEU A 3 -20.42 -17.71 -1.20
CA LEU A 3 -18.98 -17.41 -1.18
C LEU A 3 -18.31 -17.67 -2.53
N TRP A 4 -18.89 -18.57 -3.34
CA TRP A 4 -18.25 -19.13 -4.51
C TRP A 4 -19.17 -19.02 -5.72
N ARG A 5 -18.63 -18.61 -6.87
CA ARG A 5 -19.30 -18.77 -8.16
C ARG A 5 -19.03 -20.17 -8.67
N ARG A 6 -20.08 -20.83 -9.14
CA ARG A 6 -20.00 -22.19 -9.66
C ARG A 6 -20.49 -22.27 -11.10
N ALA A 7 -19.94 -23.20 -11.87
CA ALA A 7 -20.38 -23.51 -13.21
C ALA A 7 -20.23 -25.01 -13.49
N GLN A 8 -21.06 -25.52 -14.40
CA GLN A 8 -20.96 -26.90 -14.86
C GLN A 8 -19.76 -27.05 -15.80
N GLY A 9 -18.85 -27.96 -15.46
CA GLY A 9 -17.75 -28.35 -16.32
C GLY A 9 -18.21 -29.15 -17.55
N PRO A 10 -17.31 -29.43 -18.51
CA PRO A 10 -17.63 -30.17 -19.73
C PRO A 10 -18.22 -31.57 -19.48
N TRP A 11 -18.01 -32.12 -18.28
CA TRP A 11 -18.44 -33.44 -17.85
C TRP A 11 -19.63 -33.41 -16.87
N GLY A 12 -20.33 -32.27 -16.74
CA GLY A 12 -21.47 -32.12 -15.83
C GLY A 12 -21.09 -32.12 -14.34
N GLN A 13 -19.84 -31.79 -14.03
CA GLN A 13 -19.37 -31.61 -12.65
C GLN A 13 -19.56 -30.15 -12.22
N ASP A 14 -20.01 -29.95 -10.99
CA ASP A 14 -20.14 -28.61 -10.41
C ASP A 14 -18.76 -28.10 -9.95
N MET A 15 -18.22 -27.10 -10.66
CA MET A 15 -16.87 -26.58 -10.45
C MET A 15 -16.89 -25.14 -9.94
N VAL A 16 -15.97 -24.81 -9.01
CA VAL A 16 -15.80 -23.43 -8.53
C VAL A 16 -15.01 -22.64 -9.57
N VAL A 17 -15.64 -21.62 -10.14
CA VAL A 17 -15.06 -20.77 -11.19
C VAL A 17 -14.59 -19.41 -10.67
N GLY A 18 -14.79 -19.14 -9.38
CA GLY A 18 -14.22 -17.97 -8.72
C GLY A 18 -14.97 -17.57 -7.47
N VAL A 19 -14.61 -16.38 -6.98
CA VAL A 19 -15.21 -15.75 -5.80
C VAL A 19 -16.57 -15.13 -6.16
N SER A 20 -17.53 -15.20 -5.23
CA SER A 20 -18.84 -14.56 -5.35
C SER A 20 -18.75 -13.04 -5.48
N TRP A 21 -19.69 -12.46 -6.22
CA TRP A 21 -19.87 -11.00 -6.29
C TRP A 21 -20.35 -10.42 -4.95
N ASP A 22 -20.99 -11.23 -4.10
CA ASP A 22 -21.35 -10.82 -2.73
C ASP A 22 -20.10 -10.38 -1.95
N LEU A 23 -18.96 -11.01 -2.18
CA LEU A 23 -17.71 -10.67 -1.49
C LEU A 23 -17.10 -9.35 -1.99
N MET A 24 -17.29 -9.00 -3.26
CA MET A 24 -16.96 -7.66 -3.76
C MET A 24 -17.80 -6.60 -3.06
N TRP A 25 -19.12 -6.78 -3.01
CA TRP A 25 -20.03 -5.84 -2.34
C TRP A 25 -19.75 -5.75 -0.84
N LEU A 26 -19.46 -6.88 -0.19
CA LEU A 26 -19.03 -6.91 1.19
C LEU A 26 -17.74 -6.12 1.41
N ALA A 27 -16.73 -6.29 0.54
CA ALA A 27 -15.49 -5.55 0.66
C ALA A 27 -15.67 -4.05 0.46
N ILE A 28 -16.51 -3.63 -0.49
CA ILE A 28 -16.87 -2.21 -0.68
C ILE A 28 -17.58 -1.68 0.57
N PHE A 29 -18.54 -2.43 1.12
CA PHE A 29 -19.27 -2.04 2.32
C PHE A 29 -18.33 -1.93 3.54
N VAL A 30 -17.47 -2.92 3.75
CA VAL A 30 -16.47 -2.93 4.84
C VAL A 30 -15.47 -1.77 4.67
N ALA A 31 -15.02 -1.50 3.45
CA ALA A 31 -14.17 -0.33 3.16
C ALA A 31 -14.88 0.97 3.53
N ALA A 32 -16.11 1.17 3.05
CA ALA A 32 -16.89 2.37 3.35
C ALA A 32 -17.13 2.53 4.86
N LEU A 33 -17.51 1.46 5.56
CA LEU A 33 -17.72 1.46 7.01
C LEU A 33 -16.42 1.82 7.75
N PHE A 34 -15.29 1.21 7.36
CA PHE A 34 -13.99 1.51 7.95
C PHE A 34 -13.61 2.98 7.74
N LEU A 35 -13.78 3.53 6.54
CA LEU A 35 -13.46 4.93 6.25
C LEU A 35 -14.32 5.90 7.06
N VAL A 36 -15.63 5.65 7.14
CA VAL A 36 -16.56 6.46 7.93
C VAL A 36 -16.24 6.38 9.43
N ALA A 37 -16.03 5.17 9.95
CA ALA A 37 -15.67 4.95 11.35
C ALA A 37 -14.33 5.63 11.71
N HIS A 38 -13.32 5.49 10.84
CA HIS A 38 -12.03 6.13 11.03
C HIS A 38 -12.14 7.66 11.00
N ALA A 39 -12.88 8.22 10.04
CA ALA A 39 -13.10 9.67 9.95
C ALA A 39 -13.83 10.21 11.19
N ALA A 40 -14.89 9.53 11.65
CA ALA A 40 -15.63 9.90 12.86
C ALA A 40 -14.74 9.84 14.11
N TRP A 41 -13.91 8.81 14.23
CA TRP A 41 -12.97 8.67 15.34
C TRP A 41 -11.90 9.76 15.35
N VAL A 42 -11.32 10.11 14.20
CA VAL A 42 -10.38 11.23 14.07
C VAL A 42 -11.03 12.54 14.49
N TRP A 43 -12.24 12.81 13.98
CA TRP A 43 -12.98 14.02 14.30
C TRP A 43 -13.29 14.13 15.80
N TRP A 44 -13.74 13.03 16.41
CA TRP A 44 -14.02 12.97 17.84
C TRP A 44 -12.75 13.19 18.69
N ARG A 45 -11.62 12.57 18.31
CA ARG A 45 -10.34 12.77 19.01
C ARG A 45 -9.81 14.18 18.86
N GLY A 46 -9.89 14.78 17.68
CA GLY A 46 -9.46 16.18 17.46
C GLY A 46 -10.24 17.16 18.34
N ARG A 47 -11.54 16.93 18.53
CA ARG A 47 -12.37 17.74 19.46
C ARG A 47 -11.99 17.54 20.93
N ALA A 48 -11.59 16.32 21.31
CA ALA A 48 -11.20 15.99 22.67
C ALA A 48 -9.79 16.50 23.05
N SER A 49 -8.90 16.71 22.08
CA SER A 49 -7.54 17.17 22.34
C SER A 49 -7.45 18.66 22.71
N GLY A 50 -8.39 19.51 22.31
CA GLY A 50 -8.47 20.91 22.76
C GLY A 50 -7.22 21.78 22.50
N VAL A 51 -6.27 21.32 21.69
CA VAL A 51 -5.00 22.01 21.43
C VAL A 51 -5.25 23.12 20.41
N THR A 52 -5.16 24.37 20.86
CA THR A 52 -4.87 25.52 20.00
C THR A 52 -3.44 25.37 19.49
N GLU A 53 -3.25 25.27 18.17
CA GLU A 53 -1.93 25.39 17.53
C GLU A 53 -1.36 26.77 17.91
N GLY A 54 -0.43 26.79 18.87
CA GLY A 54 0.49 27.91 19.03
C GLY A 54 1.56 27.83 17.96
N ASP A 55 2.15 28.97 17.62
CA ASP A 55 3.26 29.02 16.67
C ASP A 55 4.36 28.03 17.10
N PRO A 56 4.81 27.13 16.21
CA PRO A 56 5.80 26.13 16.56
C PRO A 56 7.10 26.82 16.97
N GLU A 57 7.57 26.56 18.19
CA GLU A 57 8.92 26.93 18.60
C GLU A 57 9.95 26.24 17.68
N PRO A 58 11.05 26.90 17.33
CA PRO A 58 12.09 26.31 16.49
C PRO A 58 12.62 25.02 17.12
N ASP A 59 12.41 23.88 16.46
CA ASP A 59 12.95 22.60 16.92
C ASP A 59 14.48 22.61 16.73
N PRO A 60 15.30 22.48 17.79
CA PRO A 60 16.76 22.51 17.67
C PRO A 60 17.30 21.38 16.78
N SER A 61 16.53 20.32 16.55
CA SER A 61 16.88 19.26 15.61
C SER A 61 16.81 19.68 14.13
N ALA A 62 16.31 20.88 13.83
CA ALA A 62 16.30 21.49 12.51
C ALA A 62 17.63 22.14 12.12
N GLU A 63 18.55 22.34 13.06
CA GLU A 63 19.86 22.93 12.78
C GLU A 63 20.69 22.03 11.84
N GLY A 64 21.32 22.63 10.83
CA GLY A 64 22.17 21.92 9.87
C GLY A 64 21.44 21.09 8.81
N LEU A 65 20.11 20.98 8.86
CA LEU A 65 19.32 20.31 7.81
C LEU A 65 19.09 21.24 6.60
N PRO A 66 18.98 20.69 5.37
CA PRO A 66 18.55 21.48 4.23
C PRO A 66 17.10 21.95 4.39
N GLU A 67 16.73 23.07 3.76
CA GLU A 67 15.34 23.57 3.74
C GLU A 67 14.36 22.52 3.17
N ARG A 68 14.81 21.75 2.16
CA ARG A 68 14.04 20.68 1.54
C ARG A 68 14.76 19.35 1.66
N VAL A 69 14.13 18.41 2.36
CA VAL A 69 14.64 17.05 2.53
C VAL A 69 14.08 16.15 1.42
N THR A 70 14.97 15.57 0.61
CA THR A 70 14.55 14.65 -0.46
C THR A 70 14.03 13.34 0.13
N ARG A 71 12.74 13.05 -0.10
CA ARG A 71 12.08 11.84 0.37
C ARG A 71 12.02 10.75 -0.71
N HIS A 72 11.62 11.13 -1.92
CA HIS A 72 11.39 10.25 -3.07
C HIS A 72 12.20 10.71 -4.30
N SER A 73 13.03 9.82 -4.85
CA SER A 73 13.71 10.07 -6.13
C SER A 73 12.71 10.16 -7.28
N ALA A 74 13.09 10.79 -8.39
CA ALA A 74 12.24 10.84 -9.60
C ALA A 74 11.81 9.45 -10.06
N ALA A 75 12.75 8.50 -10.09
CA ALA A 75 12.45 7.08 -10.38
C ALA A 75 11.39 6.53 -9.42
N SER A 76 11.52 6.78 -8.10
CA SER A 76 10.53 6.36 -7.10
C SER A 76 9.13 6.90 -7.35
N ARG A 77 9.04 8.14 -7.84
CA ARG A 77 7.76 8.75 -8.17
C ARG A 77 7.14 8.14 -9.42
N ILE A 78 7.93 8.02 -10.48
CA ILE A 78 7.45 7.48 -11.76
C ILE A 78 6.90 6.07 -11.59
N PHE A 79 7.67 5.14 -11.00
CA PHE A 79 7.17 3.77 -10.87
C PHE A 79 5.97 3.67 -9.93
N HIS A 80 5.89 4.49 -8.88
CA HIS A 80 4.71 4.53 -8.01
C HIS A 80 3.47 4.94 -8.79
N TRP A 81 3.51 6.06 -9.52
CA TRP A 81 2.36 6.53 -10.28
C TRP A 81 1.96 5.56 -11.39
N THR A 82 2.93 4.90 -12.03
CA THR A 82 2.62 3.82 -12.98
C THR A 82 1.93 2.64 -12.29
N MET A 83 2.44 2.18 -11.14
CA MET A 83 1.79 1.11 -10.37
C MET A 83 0.37 1.51 -9.93
N SER A 84 0.17 2.75 -9.46
CA SER A 84 -1.14 3.26 -9.05
C SER A 84 -2.13 3.29 -10.22
N ALA A 85 -1.71 3.79 -11.38
CA ALA A 85 -2.54 3.81 -12.58
C ALA A 85 -2.91 2.38 -13.03
N SER A 86 -1.95 1.47 -13.10
CA SER A 86 -2.20 0.07 -13.43
C SER A 86 -3.16 -0.59 -12.44
N MET A 87 -2.99 -0.36 -11.14
CA MET A 87 -3.88 -0.90 -10.10
C MET A 87 -5.32 -0.42 -10.28
N LEU A 88 -5.53 0.88 -10.53
CA LEU A 88 -6.87 1.43 -10.76
C LEU A 88 -7.51 0.83 -12.03
N VAL A 89 -6.75 0.73 -13.13
CA VAL A 89 -7.25 0.11 -14.37
C VAL A 89 -7.59 -1.37 -14.14
N LEU A 90 -6.76 -2.12 -13.41
CA LEU A 90 -7.00 -3.52 -13.09
C LEU A 90 -8.28 -3.71 -12.25
N LEU A 91 -8.51 -2.87 -11.25
CA LEU A 91 -9.74 -2.90 -10.45
C LEU A 91 -10.96 -2.56 -11.31
N VAL A 92 -10.89 -1.50 -12.13
CA VAL A 92 -11.98 -1.10 -13.03
C VAL A 92 -12.29 -2.19 -14.06
N THR A 93 -11.27 -2.81 -14.65
CA THR A 93 -11.45 -3.88 -15.64
C THR A 93 -11.94 -5.18 -15.02
N ALA A 94 -11.57 -5.48 -13.78
CA ALA A 94 -12.06 -6.66 -13.06
C ALA A 94 -13.53 -6.53 -12.66
N PHE A 95 -13.95 -5.35 -12.19
CA PHE A 95 -15.28 -5.17 -11.56
C PHE A 95 -16.27 -4.38 -12.41
N GLY A 96 -15.83 -3.55 -13.36
CA GLY A 96 -16.69 -2.81 -14.28
C GLY A 96 -17.67 -3.70 -15.05
N PRO A 97 -17.25 -4.86 -15.61
CA PRO A 97 -18.18 -5.78 -16.27
C PRO A 97 -19.28 -6.32 -15.35
N VAL A 98 -19.00 -6.45 -14.05
CA VAL A 98 -19.99 -6.89 -13.04
C VAL A 98 -21.10 -5.86 -12.85
N LEU A 99 -20.78 -4.58 -13.05
CA LEU A 99 -21.74 -3.47 -13.03
C LEU A 99 -22.52 -3.33 -14.36
N GLY A 100 -22.30 -4.24 -15.32
CA GLY A 100 -22.95 -4.23 -16.63
C GLY A 100 -22.24 -3.40 -17.70
N TRP A 101 -21.03 -2.88 -17.43
CA TRP A 101 -20.28 -2.11 -18.43
C TRP A 101 -19.76 -3.02 -19.55
N ARG A 102 -20.00 -2.63 -20.80
CA ARG A 102 -19.57 -3.38 -21.99
C ARG A 102 -18.40 -2.69 -22.68
N PHE A 103 -17.22 -3.27 -22.55
CA PHE A 103 -15.97 -2.76 -23.14
C PHE A 103 -14.96 -3.93 -23.24
N PRO A 104 -13.84 -3.79 -23.99
CA PRO A 104 -12.84 -4.86 -24.14
C PRO A 104 -11.97 -5.01 -22.88
N TRP A 105 -12.61 -5.26 -21.74
CA TRP A 105 -12.01 -5.28 -20.41
C TRP A 105 -10.88 -6.31 -20.33
N LEU A 106 -11.02 -7.47 -20.96
CA LEU A 106 -10.05 -8.56 -20.86
C LEU A 106 -8.69 -8.14 -21.39
N THR A 107 -8.65 -7.56 -22.60
CA THR A 107 -7.41 -7.08 -23.22
C THR A 107 -6.76 -6.00 -22.37
N ILE A 108 -7.55 -5.04 -21.88
CA ILE A 108 -7.03 -3.95 -21.03
C ILE A 108 -6.50 -4.51 -19.70
N HIS A 109 -7.17 -5.51 -19.13
CA HIS A 109 -6.83 -6.10 -17.85
C HIS A 109 -5.47 -6.79 -17.90
N TRP A 110 -5.27 -7.74 -18.83
CA TRP A 110 -4.01 -8.48 -18.86
C TRP A 110 -2.83 -7.61 -19.29
N VAL A 111 -3.03 -6.63 -20.20
CA VAL A 111 -1.98 -5.67 -20.57
C VAL A 111 -1.58 -4.83 -19.36
N SER A 112 -2.56 -4.32 -18.60
CA SER A 112 -2.29 -3.58 -17.35
C SER A 112 -1.62 -4.46 -16.30
N GLY A 113 -1.93 -5.76 -16.26
CA GLY A 113 -1.28 -6.75 -15.41
C GLY A 113 0.20 -6.93 -15.75
N VAL A 114 0.55 -6.99 -17.04
CA VAL A 114 1.94 -7.05 -17.51
C VAL A 114 2.70 -5.77 -17.14
N VAL A 115 2.07 -4.59 -17.31
CA VAL A 115 2.66 -3.32 -16.89
C VAL A 115 2.90 -3.31 -15.37
N LEU A 116 1.91 -3.72 -14.58
CA LEU A 116 2.05 -3.83 -13.12
C LEU A 116 3.20 -4.77 -12.75
N LEU A 117 3.25 -5.98 -13.33
CA LEU A 117 4.33 -6.95 -13.10
C LEU A 117 5.70 -6.32 -13.40
N GLY A 118 5.88 -5.70 -14.56
CA GLY A 118 7.14 -5.04 -14.93
C GLY A 118 7.54 -3.95 -13.93
N THR A 119 6.59 -3.11 -13.50
CA THR A 119 6.87 -2.06 -12.50
C THR A 119 7.19 -2.60 -11.11
N VAL A 120 6.56 -3.71 -10.68
CA VAL A 120 6.87 -4.37 -9.41
C VAL A 120 8.26 -5.01 -9.44
N LEU A 121 8.64 -5.65 -10.55
CA LEU A 121 10.00 -6.18 -10.71
C LEU A 121 11.04 -5.07 -10.65
N PHE A 122 10.80 -3.94 -11.34
CA PHE A 122 11.65 -2.76 -11.22
C PHE A 122 11.73 -2.26 -9.77
N HIS A 123 10.59 -2.18 -9.08
CA HIS A 123 10.54 -1.73 -7.69
C HIS A 123 11.42 -2.60 -6.77
N ILE A 124 11.34 -3.92 -6.92
CA ILE A 124 12.15 -4.88 -6.13
C ILE A 124 13.64 -4.65 -6.40
N VAL A 125 14.06 -4.60 -7.66
CA VAL A 125 15.47 -4.38 -8.04
C VAL A 125 15.97 -3.04 -7.49
N HIS A 126 15.19 -1.96 -7.66
CA HIS A 126 15.55 -0.64 -7.16
C HIS A 126 15.62 -0.58 -5.62
N ALA A 127 14.74 -1.30 -4.91
CA ALA A 127 14.76 -1.37 -3.45
C ALA A 127 15.98 -2.13 -2.91
N LEU A 128 16.34 -3.24 -3.55
CA LEU A 128 17.54 -4.03 -3.24
C LEU A 128 18.82 -3.21 -3.48
N GLY A 129 18.94 -2.57 -4.66
CA GLY A 129 20.12 -1.77 -5.01
C GLY A 129 20.34 -0.53 -4.12
N ARG A 130 19.31 -0.07 -3.40
CA ARG A 130 19.39 1.06 -2.46
C ARG A 130 19.62 0.62 -1.01
N GLY A 131 19.69 -0.69 -0.72
CA GLY A 131 19.87 -1.22 0.64
C GLY A 131 18.66 -1.04 1.57
N ARG A 132 17.49 -0.68 1.02
CA ARG A 132 16.30 -0.30 1.82
C ARG A 132 15.28 -1.43 1.98
N PHE A 133 15.54 -2.58 1.36
CA PHE A 133 14.66 -3.74 1.39
C PHE A 133 14.44 -4.24 2.83
N LEU A 134 15.53 -4.49 3.57
CA LEU A 134 15.45 -5.02 4.93
C LEU A 134 14.82 -4.02 5.90
N GLU A 135 15.08 -2.72 5.74
CA GLU A 135 14.45 -1.66 6.55
C GLU A 135 12.92 -1.69 6.40
N MET A 136 12.43 -1.86 5.17
CA MET A 136 10.99 -1.94 4.90
C MET A 136 10.37 -3.22 5.46
N MET A 137 11.10 -4.34 5.41
CA MET A 137 10.58 -5.66 5.81
C MET A 137 10.70 -5.96 7.30
N ARG A 138 11.33 -5.07 8.09
CA ARG A 138 11.42 -5.25 9.54
C ARG A 138 10.10 -4.90 10.22
N ILE A 139 9.53 -5.86 10.97
CA ILE A 139 8.37 -5.62 11.83
C ILE A 139 8.86 -5.17 13.21
N GLY A 140 8.42 -3.98 13.64
CA GLY A 140 8.75 -3.43 14.96
C GLY A 140 7.58 -3.63 15.92
N LEU A 141 7.53 -4.77 16.63
CA LEU A 141 6.38 -5.11 17.47
C LEU A 141 6.18 -4.11 18.62
N SER A 142 7.26 -3.61 19.21
CA SER A 142 7.23 -2.57 20.25
C SER A 142 6.68 -1.24 19.73
N GLU A 143 7.12 -0.82 18.54
CA GLU A 143 6.60 0.37 17.84
C GLU A 143 5.09 0.22 17.56
N GLY A 144 4.66 -0.94 17.07
CA GLY A 144 3.26 -1.24 16.82
C GLY A 144 2.42 -1.23 18.10
N MET A 145 2.93 -1.80 19.19
CA MET A 145 2.24 -1.82 20.48
C MET A 145 2.11 -0.41 21.07
N ALA A 146 3.15 0.43 20.97
CA ALA A 146 3.10 1.82 21.39
C ALA A 146 2.06 2.62 20.59
N MET A 147 2.02 2.41 19.27
CA MET A 147 1.04 3.04 18.39
C MET A 147 -0.39 2.61 18.73
N MET A 148 -0.63 1.32 18.98
CA MET A 148 -1.95 0.83 19.39
C MET A 148 -2.39 1.41 20.74
N ARG A 149 -1.49 1.49 21.73
CA ARG A 149 -1.79 2.10 23.03
C ARG A 149 -2.17 3.57 22.90
N HIS A 150 -1.44 4.32 22.07
CA HIS A 150 -1.74 5.73 21.78
C HIS A 150 -3.02 5.92 20.95
N ALA A 151 -3.34 4.97 20.06
CA ALA A 151 -4.62 4.96 19.37
C ALA A 151 -5.79 4.71 20.34
N ALA A 152 -5.63 3.78 21.29
CA ALA A 152 -6.65 3.43 22.27
C ALA A 152 -6.89 4.52 23.34
N SER A 153 -5.86 5.31 23.68
CA SER A 153 -5.97 6.37 24.69
C SER A 153 -5.10 7.58 24.33
N SER A 154 -5.71 8.76 24.27
CA SER A 154 -5.01 10.04 24.09
C SER A 154 -4.11 10.43 25.27
N LYS A 155 -4.25 9.74 26.42
CA LYS A 155 -3.40 9.93 27.59
C LYS A 155 -2.11 9.10 27.54
N ALA A 156 -2.02 8.13 26.64
CA ALA A 156 -0.80 7.34 26.49
C ALA A 156 0.29 8.19 25.80
N PRO A 157 1.58 8.00 26.17
CA PRO A 157 2.68 8.73 25.53
C PRO A 157 2.64 8.63 24.01
N PRO A 158 3.00 9.69 23.27
CA PRO A 158 3.10 9.62 21.82
C PRO A 158 4.13 8.54 21.43
N PRO A 159 3.88 7.78 20.34
CA PRO A 159 4.84 6.82 19.86
C PRO A 159 6.15 7.52 19.47
N PRO A 160 7.31 6.86 19.64
CA PRO A 160 8.59 7.46 19.27
C PRO A 160 8.60 7.85 17.80
N LYS A 161 9.20 9.03 17.49
CA LYS A 161 9.33 9.49 16.10
C LYS A 161 10.00 8.38 15.26
N PRO A 162 9.40 7.99 14.12
CA PRO A 162 9.93 6.93 13.28
C PRO A 162 11.13 7.42 12.45
N GLY A 163 11.92 6.47 11.94
CA GLY A 163 12.82 6.75 10.82
C GLY A 163 12.05 6.91 9.51
N LYS A 164 12.72 6.72 8.37
CA LYS A 164 12.16 7.00 7.04
C LYS A 164 10.82 6.29 6.75
N TYR A 165 10.66 5.08 7.27
CA TYR A 165 9.48 4.23 7.09
C TYR A 165 8.79 3.99 8.44
N PRO A 166 7.68 4.70 8.72
CA PRO A 166 6.84 4.45 9.90
C PRO A 166 6.28 3.01 9.95
N PHE A 167 5.89 2.53 11.14
CA PHE A 167 5.40 1.17 11.34
C PHE A 167 4.15 0.84 10.52
N ASP A 168 3.19 1.75 10.46
CA ASP A 168 1.97 1.65 9.66
C ASP A 168 2.26 1.53 8.15
N HIS A 169 3.26 2.25 7.64
CA HIS A 169 3.71 2.10 6.26
C HIS A 169 4.30 0.73 5.99
N ARG A 170 5.12 0.20 6.93
CA ARG A 170 5.70 -1.14 6.82
C ARG A 170 4.62 -2.21 6.89
N LEU A 171 3.65 -2.06 7.78
CA LEU A 171 2.51 -2.99 7.90
C LEU A 171 1.67 -3.01 6.62
N PHE A 172 1.34 -1.84 6.07
CA PHE A 172 0.65 -1.74 4.78
C PHE A 172 1.47 -2.39 3.65
N HIS A 173 2.78 -2.18 3.64
CA HIS A 173 3.66 -2.83 2.67
C HIS A 173 3.66 -4.36 2.80
N HIS A 174 3.63 -4.93 4.00
CA HIS A 174 3.50 -6.39 4.15
C HIS A 174 2.16 -6.90 3.60
N ALA A 175 1.06 -6.20 3.90
CA ALA A 175 -0.26 -6.55 3.38
C ALA A 175 -0.27 -6.52 1.84
N ILE A 176 0.28 -5.46 1.22
CA ILE A 176 0.31 -5.34 -0.24
C ILE A 176 1.29 -6.33 -0.88
N VAL A 177 2.38 -6.72 -0.21
CA VAL A 177 3.28 -7.77 -0.72
C VAL A 177 2.54 -9.11 -0.77
N VAL A 178 1.86 -9.51 0.31
CA VAL A 178 1.15 -10.80 0.34
C VAL A 178 0.03 -10.83 -0.71
N VAL A 179 -0.84 -9.82 -0.71
CA VAL A 179 -1.99 -9.77 -1.62
C VAL A 179 -1.56 -9.50 -3.06
N GLY A 180 -0.61 -8.59 -3.26
CA GLY A 180 -0.08 -8.21 -4.56
C GLY A 180 0.67 -9.36 -5.23
N MET A 181 1.52 -10.08 -4.50
CA MET A 181 2.18 -11.27 -5.06
C MET A 181 1.17 -12.37 -5.38
N GLY A 182 0.16 -12.57 -4.53
CA GLY A 182 -0.93 -13.51 -4.79
C GLY A 182 -1.67 -13.22 -6.10
N VAL A 183 -2.09 -11.97 -6.33
CA VAL A 183 -2.79 -11.58 -7.57
C VAL A 183 -1.88 -11.63 -8.79
N ILE A 184 -0.59 -11.27 -8.66
CA ILE A 184 0.37 -11.30 -9.77
C ILE A 184 0.65 -12.73 -10.20
N VAL A 185 0.98 -13.63 -9.26
CA VAL A 185 1.30 -15.03 -9.59
C VAL A 185 0.10 -15.71 -10.23
N THR A 186 -1.09 -15.57 -9.63
CA THR A 186 -2.31 -16.16 -10.19
C THR A 186 -2.71 -15.52 -11.52
N GLY A 187 -2.52 -14.20 -11.67
CA GLY A 187 -2.79 -13.47 -12.91
C GLY A 187 -1.90 -13.94 -14.06
N VAL A 188 -0.60 -14.12 -13.80
CA VAL A 188 0.34 -14.70 -14.78
C VAL A 188 -0.12 -16.09 -15.20
N LEU A 189 -0.49 -16.97 -14.26
CA LEU A 189 -1.02 -18.29 -14.60
C LEU A 189 -2.29 -18.18 -15.47
N MET A 190 -3.21 -17.29 -15.12
CA MET A 190 -4.45 -17.09 -15.87
C MET A 190 -4.22 -16.58 -17.30
N THR A 191 -3.07 -15.95 -17.60
CA THR A 191 -2.78 -15.53 -18.99
C THR A 191 -2.63 -16.70 -19.97
N PHE A 192 -2.29 -17.91 -19.50
CA PHE A 192 -2.24 -19.11 -20.36
C PHE A 192 -3.62 -19.65 -20.75
N ARG A 193 -4.68 -19.15 -20.11
CA ARG A 193 -6.08 -19.54 -20.36
C ARG A 193 -6.79 -18.61 -21.36
N ILE A 194 -6.08 -17.63 -21.90
CA ILE A 194 -6.61 -16.64 -22.85
C ILE A 194 -5.65 -16.48 -24.02
N ASP A 195 -6.18 -16.03 -25.16
CA ASP A 195 -5.35 -15.65 -26.30
C ASP A 195 -4.66 -14.32 -25.99
N THR A 196 -3.35 -14.30 -26.18
CA THR A 196 -2.50 -13.11 -26.05
C THR A 196 -1.72 -12.90 -27.33
N TRP A 197 -0.93 -11.82 -27.41
CA TRP A 197 -0.02 -11.63 -28.54
C TRP A 197 1.16 -12.62 -28.57
N PHE A 198 1.39 -13.31 -27.46
CA PHE A 198 2.56 -14.17 -27.28
C PHE A 198 2.23 -15.66 -27.39
N TRP A 199 0.98 -16.04 -27.12
CA TRP A 199 0.51 -17.43 -27.15
C TRP A 199 -1.01 -17.50 -27.28
N ASP A 200 -1.47 -18.64 -27.80
CA ASP A 200 -2.88 -19.04 -27.83
C ASP A 200 -3.30 -19.66 -26.48
N ALA A 201 -4.59 -19.61 -26.18
CA ALA A 201 -5.15 -20.18 -24.96
C ALA A 201 -4.96 -21.70 -24.93
N ASN A 202 -4.40 -22.22 -23.83
CA ASN A 202 -4.29 -23.66 -23.58
C ASN A 202 -4.95 -24.04 -22.23
N PRO A 203 -6.20 -24.54 -22.26
CA PRO A 203 -6.95 -24.92 -21.07
C PRO A 203 -6.30 -25.99 -20.18
N TYR A 204 -5.43 -26.83 -20.76
CA TYR A 204 -4.83 -28.01 -20.12
C TYR A 204 -3.36 -27.81 -19.74
N PHE A 205 -2.84 -26.60 -19.92
CA PHE A 205 -1.44 -26.28 -19.66
C PHE A 205 -1.16 -26.22 -18.15
N LEU A 206 -0.05 -26.83 -17.70
CA LEU A 206 0.54 -26.80 -16.34
C LEU A 206 -0.25 -27.38 -15.17
N LEU A 207 -1.57 -27.20 -15.08
CA LEU A 207 -2.35 -27.49 -13.87
C LEU A 207 -3.59 -28.35 -14.17
N SER A 208 -4.00 -29.16 -13.20
CA SER A 208 -5.27 -29.90 -13.25
C SER A 208 -6.48 -28.98 -13.01
N ASP A 209 -7.68 -29.42 -13.42
CA ASP A 209 -8.93 -28.64 -13.29
C ASP A 209 -9.20 -28.14 -11.86
N GLY A 210 -8.90 -28.98 -10.85
CA GLY A 210 -9.03 -28.60 -9.44
C GLY A 210 -8.06 -27.49 -9.03
N LEU A 211 -6.83 -27.52 -9.54
CA LEU A 211 -5.82 -26.52 -9.23
C LEU A 211 -6.09 -25.18 -9.95
N TRP A 212 -6.66 -25.21 -11.15
CA TRP A 212 -7.18 -24.02 -11.81
C TRP A 212 -8.29 -23.33 -11.01
N SER A 213 -9.19 -24.11 -10.41
CA SER A 213 -10.24 -23.57 -9.53
C SER A 213 -9.63 -22.79 -8.35
N VAL A 214 -8.56 -23.31 -7.76
CA VAL A 214 -7.81 -22.62 -6.70
C VAL A 214 -7.20 -21.32 -7.23
N VAL A 215 -6.60 -21.31 -8.42
CA VAL A 215 -6.04 -20.09 -9.03
C VAL A 215 -7.09 -19.00 -9.18
N TYR A 216 -8.27 -19.30 -9.73
CA TYR A 216 -9.34 -18.32 -9.89
C TYR A 216 -9.88 -17.80 -8.54
N VAL A 217 -9.98 -18.68 -7.54
CA VAL A 217 -10.40 -18.30 -6.19
C VAL A 217 -9.37 -17.38 -5.55
N VAL A 218 -8.09 -17.75 -5.55
CA VAL A 218 -7.02 -16.94 -4.95
C VAL A 218 -6.91 -15.60 -5.67
N HIS A 219 -6.96 -15.57 -7.00
CA HIS A 219 -6.94 -14.33 -7.77
C HIS A 219 -8.11 -13.42 -7.38
N GLY A 220 -9.32 -13.99 -7.30
CA GLY A 220 -10.52 -13.26 -6.89
C GLY A 220 -10.44 -12.73 -5.45
N LEU A 221 -9.96 -13.53 -4.51
CA LEU A 221 -9.79 -13.11 -3.11
C LEU A 221 -8.76 -11.98 -2.98
N CYS A 222 -7.63 -12.09 -3.68
CA CYS A 222 -6.65 -11.03 -3.73
C CYS A 222 -7.21 -9.75 -4.38
N GLY A 223 -7.95 -9.88 -5.49
CA GLY A 223 -8.63 -8.76 -6.14
C GLY A 223 -9.63 -8.05 -5.22
N VAL A 224 -10.44 -8.80 -4.48
CA VAL A 224 -11.38 -8.26 -3.49
C VAL A 224 -10.64 -7.56 -2.33
N ALA A 225 -9.56 -8.14 -1.82
CA ALA A 225 -8.73 -7.52 -0.79
C ALA A 225 -8.07 -6.21 -1.29
N LEU A 226 -7.68 -6.15 -2.57
CA LEU A 226 -7.11 -4.95 -3.18
C LEU A 226 -8.11 -3.79 -3.31
N ILE A 227 -9.42 -4.05 -3.36
CA ILE A 227 -10.44 -2.98 -3.26
C ILE A 227 -10.25 -2.24 -1.93
N PHE A 228 -10.24 -2.98 -0.82
CA PHE A 228 -10.11 -2.41 0.53
C PHE A 228 -8.76 -1.72 0.71
N LEU A 229 -7.65 -2.40 0.37
CA LEU A 229 -6.30 -1.84 0.54
C LEU A 229 -6.10 -0.58 -0.30
N THR A 230 -6.58 -0.55 -1.55
CA THR A 230 -6.46 0.62 -2.43
C THR A 230 -7.33 1.77 -1.92
N ALA A 231 -8.57 1.49 -1.51
CA ALA A 231 -9.46 2.51 -0.94
C ALA A 231 -8.87 3.12 0.34
N ALA A 232 -8.37 2.30 1.26
CA ALA A 232 -7.70 2.75 2.48
C ALA A 232 -6.47 3.59 2.16
N HIS A 233 -5.62 3.15 1.23
CA HIS A 233 -4.43 3.89 0.81
C HIS A 233 -4.76 5.27 0.26
N ILE A 234 -5.73 5.35 -0.67
CA ILE A 234 -6.17 6.63 -1.25
C ILE A 234 -6.76 7.54 -0.17
N TYR A 235 -7.59 7.00 0.72
CA TYR A 235 -8.16 7.78 1.82
C TYR A 235 -7.07 8.38 2.73
N PHE A 236 -6.11 7.58 3.18
CA PHE A 236 -5.02 8.07 4.03
C PHE A 236 -4.13 9.08 3.30
N ALA A 237 -3.95 8.93 1.98
CA ALA A 237 -3.21 9.88 1.16
C ALA A 237 -3.97 11.23 0.98
N LEU A 238 -5.29 11.21 0.93
CA LEU A 238 -6.11 12.42 0.72
C LEU A 238 -6.51 13.12 2.04
N ARG A 239 -6.17 12.55 3.20
CA ARG A 239 -6.50 13.12 4.50
C ARG A 239 -5.81 14.49 4.66
N PRO A 240 -6.54 15.57 5.04
CA PRO A 240 -5.99 16.93 5.07
C PRO A 240 -4.68 17.09 5.87
N ASP A 241 -4.57 16.46 7.04
CA ASP A 241 -3.37 16.51 7.90
C ASP A 241 -2.18 15.72 7.34
N LYS A 242 -2.39 14.91 6.30
CA LYS A 242 -1.35 14.09 5.65
C LYS A 242 -1.08 14.51 4.21
N LEU A 243 -1.75 15.54 3.68
CA LEU A 243 -1.56 16.00 2.30
C LEU A 243 -0.11 16.38 1.97
N TRP A 244 0.66 16.86 2.96
CA TRP A 244 2.09 17.15 2.77
C TRP A 244 2.88 15.91 2.33
N LEU A 245 2.52 14.71 2.80
CA LEU A 245 3.14 13.45 2.42
C LEU A 245 2.75 13.05 0.98
N THR A 246 1.49 13.27 0.59
CA THR A 246 1.03 13.07 -0.80
C THR A 246 1.73 14.03 -1.74
N TRP A 247 1.89 15.29 -1.34
CA TRP A 247 2.70 16.25 -2.07
C TRP A 247 4.16 15.84 -2.17
N ALA A 248 4.74 15.19 -1.16
CA ALA A 248 6.08 14.63 -1.25
C ALA A 248 6.18 13.53 -2.31
N MET A 249 5.10 12.76 -2.54
CA MET A 249 5.02 11.74 -3.59
C MET A 249 4.93 12.35 -5.00
N VAL A 250 4.43 13.58 -5.11
CA VAL A 250 4.38 14.35 -6.38
C VAL A 250 5.68 15.11 -6.63
N ARG A 251 6.13 15.90 -5.65
CA ARG A 251 7.28 16.83 -5.77
C ARG A 251 8.63 16.16 -5.47
N GLY A 252 8.65 15.18 -4.57
CA GLY A 252 9.85 14.43 -4.18
C GLY A 252 10.47 14.77 -2.84
N TRP A 253 10.05 15.87 -2.22
CA TRP A 253 10.69 16.42 -1.04
C TRP A 253 9.65 16.84 -0.01
N ILE A 254 10.11 17.04 1.22
CA ILE A 254 9.35 17.60 2.35
C ILE A 254 10.13 18.76 2.95
N ASP A 255 9.41 19.74 3.49
CA ASP A 255 10.03 20.86 4.20
C ASP A 255 10.70 20.35 5.48
N ARG A 256 11.77 21.04 5.87
CA ARG A 256 12.56 20.72 7.07
C ARG A 256 11.71 20.64 8.33
N ASP A 257 10.83 21.61 8.55
CA ASP A 257 10.00 21.69 9.76
C ASP A 257 9.06 20.48 9.81
N ARG A 258 8.48 20.10 8.67
CA ARG A 258 7.66 18.87 8.55
C ARG A 258 8.48 17.61 8.75
N PHE A 259 9.75 17.60 8.35
CA PHE A 259 10.65 16.48 8.59
C PHE A 259 10.91 16.29 10.08
N VAL A 260 11.35 17.33 10.80
CA VAL A 260 11.66 17.22 12.24
C VAL A 260 10.41 16.98 13.08
N GLU A 261 9.25 17.52 12.69
CA GLU A 261 7.97 17.28 13.35
C GLU A 261 7.59 15.79 13.33
N HIS A 262 7.81 15.11 12.20
CA HIS A 262 7.28 13.76 11.96
C HIS A 262 8.31 12.63 11.98
N TYR A 263 9.60 12.94 11.85
CA TYR A 263 10.67 11.95 11.75
C TYR A 263 11.78 12.22 12.75
N ASP A 264 12.44 11.15 13.15
CA ASP A 264 13.61 11.19 14.01
C ASP A 264 14.88 11.34 13.13
N PRO A 265 15.61 12.47 13.21
CA PRO A 265 16.82 12.69 12.41
C PRO A 265 17.91 11.65 12.68
N ASP A 266 17.97 11.07 13.89
CA ASP A 266 18.95 10.03 14.23
C ASP A 266 18.61 8.69 13.55
N LYS A 267 17.31 8.45 13.28
CA LYS A 267 16.84 7.24 12.57
C LYS A 267 16.72 7.44 11.06
N TRP A 268 16.70 8.67 10.57
CA TRP A 268 16.72 8.99 9.14
C TRP A 268 17.73 10.10 8.84
N VAL A 269 18.99 9.69 8.73
CA VAL A 269 20.09 10.58 8.38
C VAL A 269 19.91 11.14 6.96
N VAL A 270 19.93 12.47 6.84
CA VAL A 270 19.81 13.18 5.57
C VAL A 270 21.23 13.49 5.05
N PRO A 271 21.59 13.08 3.82
CA PRO A 271 22.88 13.42 3.23
C PRO A 271 23.06 14.94 3.15
N GLY A 272 24.19 15.45 3.67
CA GLY A 272 24.48 16.88 3.72
C GLY A 272 23.97 17.59 4.98
N ALA A 273 23.30 16.89 5.90
CA ALA A 273 23.19 17.35 7.28
C ALA A 273 24.61 17.36 7.86
N GLY A 274 25.11 18.53 8.26
CA GLY A 274 26.47 18.67 8.77
C GLY A 274 26.74 17.61 9.83
N SER A 275 27.76 16.78 9.61
CA SER A 275 28.27 15.85 10.61
C SER A 275 28.89 16.67 11.74
N GLN A 276 28.07 17.17 12.65
CA GLN A 276 28.60 17.43 13.98
C GLN A 276 28.83 16.07 14.60
N GLU A 277 30.10 15.68 14.72
CA GLU A 277 30.53 14.81 15.80
C GLU A 277 29.85 15.31 17.06
N ARG A 278 28.78 14.63 17.49
CA ARG A 278 28.35 14.75 18.88
C ARG A 278 29.48 14.13 19.68
N SER A 279 30.33 15.01 20.19
CA SER A 279 31.35 14.68 21.18
C SER A 279 30.72 13.72 22.21
N PRO A 280 31.38 12.61 22.57
CA PRO A 280 30.93 11.84 23.71
C PRO A 280 30.86 12.82 24.87
N ALA A 281 29.70 12.88 25.53
CA ALA A 281 29.52 13.70 26.71
C ALA A 281 30.70 13.44 27.64
N ASP A 282 31.46 14.50 27.92
CA ASP A 282 32.52 14.52 28.91
C ASP A 282 31.98 13.89 30.20
N GLY A 283 32.72 12.89 30.69
CA GLY A 283 32.56 12.46 32.06
C GLY A 283 32.91 13.60 33.01
N SER A 284 32.06 13.85 33.98
CA SER A 284 32.48 14.35 35.29
C SER A 284 31.36 14.17 36.32
N GLY A 285 31.70 13.56 37.47
CA GLY A 285 30.93 13.61 38.71
C GLY A 285 30.26 12.31 39.13
#